data_AF-A0A2M4AWG1-F1
#
_entry.id   AF-A0A2M4AWG1-F1
#
_cell.length_a   1.000
_cell.length_b   1.000
_cell.length_c   1.000
_cell.angle_alpha   90.00
_cell.angle_beta   90.00
_cell.angle_gamma   90.00
#
_symmetry.space_group_name_H-M   'P 1'
#
loop_
_entity.id
_entity.type
_entity.pdbx_description
1 polymer ?
#
loop_
_entity_poly.entity_id
_entity_poly.type
_entity_poly.pdbx_seq_one_letter_code
_entity_poly.pdbx_strand_id
1 'polypeptide(L)'
;MDLGDKRPSELYADMRHAANNALSEAVLQDLWASRLPAHAQSAVIAFRGTVAEKMAVADAIMDSLNLRGMNAGGPSRVHTVTAPPNPEIAELRQMVRDLARSVAKLSTEQSHRRSGSRSRHRYNSRSRDRQTTTTVEPSATVCYYHRRWGQEARKCYPPCSYTPTPTGPNTKQ
;
A
#
# COMPACT_ATOMS: atom_id res chain seq x y z
N MET A 1 17.35 10.69 -41.03
CA MET A 1 17.33 11.98 -40.31
C MET A 1 16.00 12.06 -39.60
N ASP A 2 15.98 11.54 -38.36
CA ASP A 2 14.84 11.70 -37.48
C ASP A 2 14.90 13.07 -36.82
N LEU A 3 13.74 13.64 -36.49
CA LEU A 3 13.69 14.74 -35.53
C LEU A 3 14.15 14.19 -34.18
N GLY A 4 15.42 14.40 -33.85
CA GLY A 4 15.82 14.50 -32.45
C GLY A 4 15.30 15.82 -31.85
N ASP A 5 16.13 16.48 -31.04
CA ASP A 5 15.79 17.76 -30.38
C ASP A 5 15.91 19.00 -31.30
N LYS A 6 15.99 18.80 -32.63
CA LYS A 6 16.21 19.90 -33.58
C LYS A 6 14.93 20.71 -33.81
N ARG A 7 15.09 22.02 -33.99
CA ARG A 7 13.96 22.89 -34.34
C ARG A 7 13.45 22.57 -35.76
N PRO A 8 12.14 22.62 -36.00
CA PRO A 8 11.57 22.45 -37.33
C PRO A 8 12.22 23.29 -38.43
N SER A 9 12.58 24.55 -38.18
CA SER A 9 13.32 25.39 -39.15
C SER A 9 14.71 24.87 -39.48
N GLU A 10 15.48 24.42 -38.48
CA GLU A 10 16.81 23.83 -38.67
C GLU A 10 16.73 22.55 -39.50
N LEU A 11 15.73 21.69 -39.22
CA LEU A 11 15.48 20.50 -40.01
C LEU A 11 15.20 20.84 -41.48
N TYR A 12 14.39 21.86 -41.75
CA TYR A 12 14.10 22.27 -43.13
C TYR A 12 15.37 22.77 -43.84
N ALA A 13 16.19 23.56 -43.15
CA ALA A 13 17.47 24.05 -43.69
C ALA A 13 18.43 22.88 -44.00
N ASP A 14 18.56 21.91 -43.09
CA ASP A 14 19.36 20.70 -43.27
C ASP A 14 18.87 19.89 -44.49
N MET A 15 17.56 19.68 -44.60
CA MET A 15 16.97 18.95 -45.73
C MET A 15 17.16 19.70 -47.05
N ARG A 16 17.04 21.04 -47.06
CA ARG A 16 17.28 21.88 -48.24
C ARG A 16 18.73 21.80 -48.69
N HIS A 17 19.67 21.87 -47.75
CA HIS A 17 21.09 21.77 -48.04
C HIS A 17 21.46 20.37 -48.56
N ALA A 18 20.96 19.32 -47.90
CA ALA A 18 21.19 17.93 -48.30
C ALA A 18 20.56 17.59 -49.67
N ALA A 19 19.40 18.17 -49.99
CA ALA A 19 18.75 17.95 -51.29
C ALA A 19 19.53 18.60 -52.44
N ASN A 20 20.34 19.65 -52.19
CA ASN A 20 21.15 20.35 -53.19
C ASN A 20 20.40 20.62 -54.51
N ASN A 21 19.19 21.17 -54.42
CA ASN A 21 18.26 21.43 -55.55
C ASN A 21 17.76 20.20 -56.33
N ALA A 22 18.00 18.97 -55.86
CA ALA A 22 17.45 17.76 -56.48
C ALA A 22 15.93 17.61 -56.29
N LEU A 23 15.36 18.28 -55.28
CA LEU A 23 13.93 18.25 -54.96
C LEU A 23 13.28 19.61 -55.21
N SER A 24 12.03 19.60 -55.68
CA SER A 24 11.23 20.81 -55.74
C SER A 24 10.85 21.27 -54.33
N GLU A 25 10.60 22.57 -54.18
CA GLU A 25 10.27 23.16 -52.88
C GLU A 25 8.98 22.57 -52.28
N ALA A 26 8.02 22.20 -53.13
CA ALA A 26 6.78 21.56 -52.70
C ALA A 26 7.03 20.14 -52.12
N VAL A 27 7.83 19.32 -52.83
CA VAL A 27 8.17 17.97 -52.36
C VAL A 27 9.01 18.02 -51.10
N LEU A 28 9.94 18.98 -51.00
CA LEU A 28 10.74 19.19 -49.81
C LEU A 28 9.86 19.59 -48.61
N GLN A 29 8.88 20.48 -48.82
CA GLN A 29 7.91 20.86 -47.78
C GLN A 29 7.07 19.68 -47.31
N ASP A 30 6.54 18.85 -48.21
CA ASP A 30 5.73 17.70 -47.85
C ASP A 30 6.53 16.67 -47.06
N LEU A 31 7.77 16.39 -47.49
CA LEU A 31 8.69 15.53 -46.76
C LEU A 31 9.02 16.09 -45.39
N TRP A 32 9.32 17.38 -45.29
CA TRP A 32 9.58 18.04 -44.01
C TRP A 32 8.37 17.96 -43.09
N ALA A 33 7.17 18.29 -43.57
CA ALA A 33 5.93 18.24 -42.80
C ALA A 33 5.63 16.81 -42.31
N SER A 34 5.91 15.78 -43.12
CA SER A 34 5.72 14.37 -42.74
C SER A 34 6.62 13.91 -41.58
N ARG A 35 7.70 14.65 -41.30
CA ARG A 35 8.64 14.35 -40.21
C ARG A 35 8.29 15.10 -38.92
N LEU A 36 7.41 16.10 -38.98
CA LEU A 36 7.00 16.84 -37.80
C LEU A 36 6.04 16.02 -36.92
N PRO A 37 5.97 16.29 -35.60
CA PRO A 37 4.92 15.72 -34.76
C PRO A 37 3.52 16.15 -35.21
N ALA A 38 2.52 15.31 -34.94
CA ALA A 38 1.16 15.46 -35.47
C ALA A 38 0.52 16.85 -35.27
N HIS A 39 0.81 17.52 -34.15
CA HIS A 39 0.28 18.85 -33.84
C HIS A 39 0.89 19.96 -34.71
N ALA A 40 2.20 19.90 -34.98
CA ALA A 40 2.88 20.86 -35.84
C ALA A 40 2.59 20.55 -37.32
N GLN A 41 2.55 19.26 -37.69
CA GLN A 41 2.20 18.80 -39.03
C GLN A 41 0.82 19.30 -39.47
N SER A 42 -0.20 19.16 -38.61
CA SER A 42 -1.56 19.61 -38.92
C SER A 42 -1.64 21.12 -39.16
N ALA A 43 -0.94 21.92 -38.35
CA ALA A 43 -0.89 23.37 -38.50
C ALA A 43 -0.18 23.78 -39.81
N VAL A 44 0.95 23.16 -40.12
CA VAL A 44 1.73 23.43 -41.35
C VAL A 44 0.93 23.08 -42.61
N ILE A 45 0.22 21.95 -42.61
CA ILE A 45 -0.59 21.51 -43.76
C ILE A 45 -1.79 22.46 -43.98
N ALA A 46 -2.44 22.90 -42.90
CA ALA A 46 -3.59 23.80 -42.99
C ALA A 46 -3.22 25.23 -43.37
N PHE A 47 -1.99 25.66 -43.04
CA PHE A 47 -1.56 27.04 -43.22
C PHE A 47 -1.18 27.35 -44.67
N ARG A 48 -1.82 28.38 -45.26
CA ARG A 48 -1.61 28.84 -46.63
C ARG A 48 -0.73 30.10 -46.72
N GLY A 49 0.46 30.02 -46.13
CA GLY A 49 1.47 31.08 -46.23
C GLY A 49 2.76 30.61 -46.88
N THR A 50 3.76 31.48 -46.80
CA THR A 50 5.13 31.20 -47.27
C THR A 50 5.79 30.10 -46.45
N VAL A 51 6.85 29.51 -46.98
CA VAL A 51 7.62 28.47 -46.28
C VAL A 51 8.25 29.01 -45.00
N ALA A 52 8.72 30.25 -45.03
CA ALA A 52 9.27 30.92 -43.85
C ALA A 52 8.24 31.02 -42.71
N GLU A 53 7.01 31.39 -43.04
CA GLU A 53 5.92 31.47 -42.05
C GLU A 53 5.51 30.08 -41.55
N LYS A 54 5.46 29.06 -42.42
CA LYS A 54 5.21 27.66 -42.02
C LYS A 54 6.25 27.17 -41.02
N MET A 55 7.54 27.44 -41.27
CA MET A 55 8.62 27.11 -40.35
C MET A 55 8.48 27.83 -39.01
N ALA A 56 8.17 29.14 -39.03
CA ALA A 56 7.96 29.91 -37.82
C ALA A 56 6.79 29.38 -36.97
N VAL A 57 5.69 28.97 -37.60
CA VAL A 57 4.55 28.34 -36.92
C VAL A 57 4.95 27.00 -36.30
N ALA A 58 5.67 26.16 -37.04
CA ALA A 58 6.14 24.88 -36.53
C ALA A 58 7.09 25.04 -35.33
N ASP A 59 8.03 25.98 -35.39
CA ASP A 59 8.95 26.32 -34.31
C ASP A 59 8.19 26.80 -33.07
N ALA A 60 7.23 27.73 -33.23
CA ALA A 60 6.43 28.25 -32.14
C ALA A 60 5.62 27.16 -31.42
N ILE A 61 5.08 26.19 -32.18
CA ILE A 61 4.37 25.05 -31.60
C ILE A 61 5.33 24.17 -30.79
N MET A 62 6.50 23.83 -31.32
CA MET A 62 7.50 23.02 -30.60
C MET A 62 8.01 23.72 -29.34
N ASP A 63 8.31 25.01 -29.42
CA ASP A 63 8.72 25.82 -28.28
C ASP A 63 7.62 25.87 -27.20
N SER A 64 6.35 26.00 -27.59
CA SER A 64 5.23 26.02 -26.63
C SER A 64 5.10 24.71 -25.83
N LEU A 65 5.47 23.58 -26.44
CA LEU A 65 5.47 22.28 -25.79
C LEU A 65 6.65 22.12 -24.84
N ASN A 66 7.82 22.64 -25.22
CA ASN A 66 9.00 22.67 -24.36
C ASN A 66 8.79 23.55 -23.13
N LEU A 67 8.17 24.72 -23.28
CA LEU A 67 7.77 25.58 -22.15
C LEU A 67 6.79 24.89 -21.21
N ARG A 68 5.88 24.07 -21.76
CA ARG A 68 4.94 23.26 -20.99
C ARG A 68 5.61 22.06 -20.30
N GLY A 69 6.67 21.51 -20.90
CA GLY A 69 7.48 20.42 -20.35
C GLY A 69 8.42 20.86 -19.23
N MET A 70 8.96 22.09 -19.28
CA MET A 70 9.81 22.63 -18.22
C MET A 70 9.07 22.84 -16.88
N ASN A 71 7.75 23.05 -16.91
CA ASN A 71 6.92 23.22 -15.71
C ASN A 71 6.25 21.92 -15.22
N ALA A 72 6.43 20.79 -15.89
CA ALA A 72 5.80 19.53 -15.51
C ALA A 72 6.69 18.34 -15.89
N GLY A 73 7.39 17.78 -14.90
CA GLY A 73 8.14 16.52 -15.02
C GLY A 73 7.24 15.31 -15.26
N GLY A 74 6.61 15.23 -16.44
CA GLY A 74 5.81 14.09 -16.87
C GLY A 74 5.48 14.16 -18.37
N PRO A 75 5.25 13.02 -19.05
CA PRO A 75 5.02 13.00 -20.49
C PRO A 75 3.78 13.82 -20.86
N SER A 76 4.00 14.75 -21.79
CA SER A 76 3.02 15.70 -22.31
C SER A 76 1.75 14.98 -22.78
N ARG A 77 0.68 15.06 -21.98
CA ARG A 77 -0.67 14.73 -22.44
C ARG A 77 -1.12 15.89 -23.32
N VAL A 78 -1.28 15.62 -24.61
CA VAL A 78 -2.10 16.42 -25.51
C VAL A 78 -3.38 16.79 -24.77
N HIS A 79 -3.72 18.08 -24.74
CA HIS A 79 -4.98 18.54 -24.18
C HIS A 79 -6.14 17.98 -25.00
N THR A 80 -6.58 16.78 -24.67
CA THR A 80 -8.02 16.53 -24.63
C THR A 80 -8.58 17.62 -23.73
N VAL A 81 -9.54 18.40 -24.20
CA VAL A 81 -10.27 19.39 -23.39
C VAL A 81 -10.59 18.73 -22.05
N THR A 82 -9.79 19.04 -21.04
CA THR A 82 -10.03 18.50 -19.71
C THR A 82 -11.27 19.25 -19.28
N ALA A 83 -12.41 18.57 -19.35
CA ALA A 83 -13.61 19.02 -18.67
C ALA A 83 -13.18 19.52 -17.27
N PRO A 84 -13.74 20.65 -16.79
CA PRO A 84 -13.40 21.16 -15.46
C PRO A 84 -13.42 19.98 -14.49
N PRO A 85 -12.43 19.86 -13.59
CA PRO A 85 -12.29 18.69 -12.72
C PRO A 85 -13.65 18.42 -12.09
N ASN A 86 -14.33 17.36 -12.53
CA ASN A 86 -15.70 17.13 -12.13
C ASN A 86 -15.67 16.92 -10.60
N PRO A 87 -16.19 17.87 -9.80
CA PRO A 87 -16.10 17.80 -8.35
C PRO A 87 -16.75 16.51 -7.84
N GLU A 88 -17.77 16.03 -8.54
CA GLU A 88 -18.45 14.77 -8.28
C GLU A 88 -17.51 13.57 -8.41
N ILE A 89 -16.62 13.53 -9.43
CA ILE A 89 -15.65 12.44 -9.59
C ILE A 89 -14.59 12.49 -8.47
N ALA A 90 -14.19 13.69 -8.04
CA ALA A 90 -13.26 13.85 -6.94
C ALA A 90 -13.88 13.37 -5.61
N GLU A 91 -15.15 13.72 -5.38
CA GLU A 91 -15.94 13.29 -4.23
C GLU A 91 -16.18 11.77 -4.25
N LEU A 92 -16.57 11.20 -5.40
CA LEU A 92 -16.73 9.76 -5.57
C LEU A 92 -15.43 9.00 -5.29
N ARG A 93 -14.28 9.50 -5.77
CA ARG A 93 -12.96 8.94 -5.46
C ARG A 93 -12.65 9.00 -3.97
N GLN A 94 -13.03 10.09 -3.30
CA GLN A 94 -12.86 10.22 -1.86
C GLN A 94 -13.73 9.22 -1.10
N MET A 95 -15.01 9.09 -1.45
CA MET A 95 -15.93 8.11 -0.87
C MET A 95 -15.43 6.67 -1.05
N VAL A 96 -14.92 6.32 -2.24
CA VAL A 96 -14.33 4.99 -2.51
C VAL A 96 -13.10 4.74 -1.63
N ARG A 97 -12.23 5.75 -1.44
CA ARG A 97 -11.07 5.62 -0.54
C ARG A 97 -11.47 5.40 0.91
N ASP A 98 -12.48 6.13 1.38
CA ASP A 98 -12.94 6.03 2.76
C ASP A 98 -13.68 4.71 3.01
N LEU A 99 -14.46 4.23 2.04
CA LEU A 99 -15.06 2.90 2.06
C LEU A 99 -13.99 1.81 2.07
N ALA A 100 -12.98 1.89 1.21
CA ALA A 100 -11.87 0.94 1.18
C ALA A 100 -11.14 0.87 2.53
N ARG A 101 -10.90 2.03 3.17
CA ARG A 101 -10.29 2.11 4.51
C ARG A 101 -11.17 1.43 5.57
N SER A 102 -12.49 1.64 5.49
CA SER A 102 -13.46 1.06 6.42
C SER A 102 -13.53 -0.47 6.28
N VAL A 103 -13.54 -0.98 5.05
CA VAL A 103 -13.49 -2.41 4.76
C VAL A 103 -12.18 -3.05 5.24
N ALA A 104 -11.05 -2.37 5.05
CA ALA A 104 -9.76 -2.85 5.57
C ALA A 104 -9.77 -2.96 7.10
N LYS A 105 -10.27 -1.92 7.79
CA LYS A 105 -10.39 -1.93 9.26
C LYS A 105 -11.27 -3.07 9.76
N LEU A 106 -12.45 -3.25 9.19
CA LEU A 106 -13.35 -4.35 9.56
C LEU A 106 -12.72 -5.73 9.32
N SER A 107 -11.98 -5.88 8.22
CA SER A 107 -11.26 -7.13 7.90
C SER A 107 -10.16 -7.42 8.94
N THR A 108 -9.41 -6.40 9.37
CA THR A 108 -8.38 -6.56 10.42
C THR A 108 -8.99 -6.87 11.79
N GLU A 109 -10.08 -6.21 12.18
CA GLU A 109 -10.76 -6.51 13.44
C GLU A 109 -11.33 -7.94 13.46
N GLN A 110 -11.88 -8.40 12.32
CA GLN A 110 -12.38 -9.76 12.19
C GLN A 110 -11.24 -10.80 12.28
N SER A 111 -10.06 -10.52 11.72
CA SER A 111 -8.90 -11.42 11.84
C SER A 111 -8.39 -11.49 13.28
N HIS A 112 -8.30 -10.37 13.98
CA HIS A 112 -7.88 -10.32 15.38
C HIS A 112 -8.85 -11.06 16.32
N ARG A 113 -10.17 -10.93 16.10
CA ARG A 113 -11.18 -11.70 16.85
C ARG A 113 -11.08 -13.21 16.64
N ARG A 114 -10.73 -13.65 15.43
CA ARG A 114 -10.52 -15.08 15.11
C ARG A 114 -9.23 -15.64 15.72
N SER A 115 -8.17 -14.83 15.78
CA SER A 115 -6.89 -15.23 16.39
C SER A 115 -6.94 -15.24 17.92
N GLY A 116 -7.64 -14.29 18.55
CA GLY A 116 -7.80 -14.22 20.02
C GLY A 116 -8.64 -15.36 20.63
N SER A 117 -9.50 -15.99 19.84
CA SER A 117 -10.30 -17.14 20.29
C SER A 117 -9.55 -18.47 20.23
N ARG A 118 -8.44 -18.57 19.49
CA ARG A 118 -7.62 -19.80 19.40
C ARG A 118 -6.49 -19.87 20.43
N SER A 119 -6.10 -18.73 21.03
CA SER A 119 -5.01 -18.67 22.01
C SER A 119 -5.41 -18.89 23.47
N ARG A 120 -6.70 -19.11 23.79
CA ARG A 120 -7.15 -19.39 25.17
C ARG A 120 -7.19 -20.88 25.52
N HIS A 121 -6.60 -21.74 24.71
CA HIS A 121 -6.41 -23.13 25.08
C HIS A 121 -4.97 -23.41 25.49
N ARG A 122 -4.84 -23.69 26.80
CA ARG A 122 -3.80 -24.49 27.45
C ARG A 122 -2.48 -23.80 27.80
N TYR A 123 -2.54 -23.00 28.86
CA TYR A 123 -1.48 -22.96 29.86
C TYR A 123 -2.10 -22.73 31.24
N ASN A 124 -3.01 -23.64 31.60
CA ASN A 124 -3.20 -24.00 33.00
C ASN A 124 -2.53 -25.35 33.21
N SER A 125 -1.22 -25.40 32.95
CA SER A 125 -0.37 -26.51 33.35
C SER A 125 -0.17 -26.38 34.86
N ARG A 126 -1.21 -26.73 35.62
CA ARG A 126 -1.03 -27.27 36.96
C ARG A 126 -0.32 -28.61 36.74
N SER A 127 1.01 -28.58 36.74
CA SER A 127 1.85 -29.76 36.86
C SER A 127 1.48 -30.48 38.14
N ARG A 128 0.47 -31.35 38.05
CA ARG A 128 0.30 -32.49 38.94
C ARG A 128 1.13 -33.60 38.31
N ASP A 129 2.44 -33.49 38.46
CA ASP A 129 3.30 -34.65 38.33
C ASP A 129 3.02 -35.56 39.52
N ARG A 130 2.06 -36.46 39.30
CA ARG A 130 2.03 -37.76 39.96
C ARG A 130 3.19 -38.56 39.37
N GLN A 131 4.38 -38.42 39.94
CA GLN A 131 5.34 -39.51 39.93
C GLN A 131 5.40 -40.10 41.32
N THR A 132 4.59 -41.15 41.47
CA THR A 132 4.79 -42.22 42.43
C THR A 132 6.06 -42.98 42.06
N THR A 133 7.15 -42.74 42.77
CA THR A 133 8.24 -43.71 42.93
C THR A 133 8.73 -43.65 44.37
N THR A 134 8.18 -44.56 45.16
CA THR A 134 8.80 -45.27 46.29
C THR A 134 10.28 -44.99 46.56
N THR A 135 10.57 -44.40 47.73
CA THR A 135 11.45 -44.96 48.79
C THR A 135 11.69 -43.90 49.88
N VAL A 136 10.70 -43.62 50.73
CA VAL A 136 10.90 -43.08 52.08
C VAL A 136 9.75 -43.60 52.94
N GLU A 137 10.09 -44.34 54.00
CA GLU A 137 9.34 -44.69 55.23
C GLU A 137 7.82 -44.39 55.31
N PRO A 138 6.98 -45.31 55.84
CA PRO A 138 5.55 -45.09 56.04
C PRO A 138 5.29 -44.19 57.26
N SER A 139 5.81 -42.97 57.25
CA SER A 139 5.56 -41.98 58.30
C SER A 139 4.62 -40.88 57.79
N ALA A 140 3.34 -41.01 58.17
CA ALA A 140 2.45 -39.90 58.42
C ALA A 140 2.10 -38.92 57.27
N THR A 141 1.56 -39.40 56.14
CA THR A 141 0.99 -38.47 55.13
C THR A 141 -0.38 -37.94 55.56
N VAL A 142 -0.43 -36.67 55.95
CA VAL A 142 -1.68 -35.92 56.17
C VAL A 142 -2.41 -35.69 54.84
N CYS A 143 -3.71 -36.00 54.77
CA CYS A 143 -4.49 -35.90 53.53
C CYS A 143 -4.65 -34.44 53.04
N TYR A 144 -5.01 -34.26 51.77
CA TYR A 144 -5.15 -32.93 51.15
C TYR A 144 -6.04 -31.97 51.96
N TYR A 145 -7.12 -32.49 52.56
CA TYR A 145 -8.06 -31.67 53.31
C TYR A 145 -7.45 -31.18 54.62
N HIS A 146 -6.84 -32.06 55.42
CA HIS A 146 -6.14 -31.64 56.64
C HIS A 146 -4.88 -30.80 56.36
N ARG A 147 -4.22 -30.99 55.20
CA ARG A 147 -3.11 -30.12 54.78
C ARG A 147 -3.56 -28.70 54.44
N ARG A 148 -4.79 -28.54 53.94
CA ARG A 148 -5.35 -27.24 53.52
C ARG A 148 -6.13 -26.52 54.62
N TRP A 149 -6.81 -27.26 55.49
CA TRP A 149 -7.74 -26.71 56.48
C TRP A 149 -7.47 -27.15 57.92
N GLY A 150 -6.45 -27.99 58.18
CA GLY A 150 -6.13 -28.46 59.53
C GLY A 150 -7.37 -29.04 60.24
N GLN A 151 -7.57 -28.65 61.50
CA GLN A 151 -8.67 -29.12 62.34
C GLN A 151 -10.07 -28.70 61.82
N GLU A 152 -10.15 -27.70 60.94
CA GLU A 152 -11.40 -27.25 60.32
C GLU A 152 -11.79 -28.10 59.08
N ALA A 153 -11.00 -29.12 58.73
CA ALA A 153 -11.29 -29.99 57.60
C ALA A 153 -12.60 -30.78 57.81
N ARG A 154 -13.59 -30.52 56.97
CA ARG A 154 -14.90 -31.19 57.01
C ARG A 154 -14.91 -32.59 56.39
N LYS A 155 -13.81 -33.00 55.75
CA LYS A 155 -13.65 -34.29 55.06
C LYS A 155 -12.25 -34.83 55.29
N CYS A 156 -12.16 -36.13 55.59
CA CYS A 156 -10.91 -36.86 55.72
C CYS A 156 -10.94 -38.10 54.80
N TYR A 157 -9.84 -38.38 54.12
CA TYR A 157 -9.67 -39.60 53.32
C TYR A 157 -8.52 -40.45 53.87
N PRO A 158 -8.77 -41.69 54.32
CA PRO A 158 -7.73 -42.63 54.75
C PRO A 158 -6.81 -43.08 53.59
N PRO A 159 -5.55 -43.45 53.87
CA PRO A 159 -4.88 -43.35 55.16
C PRO A 159 -4.43 -41.90 55.46
N CYS A 160 -4.88 -41.34 56.59
CA CYS A 160 -4.54 -39.99 57.04
C CYS A 160 -4.13 -40.03 58.51
N SER A 161 -2.91 -39.63 58.81
CA SER A 161 -2.32 -39.65 60.15
C SER A 161 -2.53 -38.34 60.94
N TYR A 162 -3.52 -37.53 60.57
CA TYR A 162 -3.76 -36.24 61.21
C TYR A 162 -4.42 -36.44 62.58
N THR A 163 -3.71 -36.08 63.64
CA THR A 163 -4.24 -36.02 65.01
C THR A 163 -4.50 -34.57 65.41
N PRO A 164 -5.74 -34.14 65.65
CA PRO A 164 -6.01 -32.81 66.18
C PRO A 164 -5.41 -32.73 67.59
N THR A 165 -4.54 -31.75 67.84
CA THR A 165 -4.09 -31.46 69.21
C THR A 165 -5.27 -30.85 69.97
N PRO A 166 -5.67 -31.40 71.13
CA PRO A 166 -6.71 -30.78 71.93
C PRO A 166 -6.20 -29.43 72.43
N THR A 167 -6.78 -28.34 71.92
CA THR A 167 -6.66 -27.03 72.55
C THR A 167 -7.28 -27.15 73.95
N GLY A 168 -6.42 -27.09 74.97
CA GLY A 168 -6.82 -26.99 76.37
C GLY A 168 -7.75 -25.80 76.62
N PRO A 169 -8.45 -25.82 77.77
CA PRO A 169 -9.71 -25.10 77.95
C PRO A 169 -9.46 -23.60 78.00
N ASN A 170 -10.11 -22.83 77.11
CA ASN A 170 -10.22 -21.40 77.33
C ASN A 170 -11.42 -21.15 78.25
N THR A 171 -11.08 -20.98 79.53
CA THR A 171 -11.93 -20.49 80.61
C THR A 171 -12.72 -19.25 80.18
N LYS A 172 -14.03 -19.29 80.42
CA LYS A 172 -14.89 -18.10 80.42
C LYS A 172 -14.54 -17.25 81.64
N GLN A 173 -14.21 -15.98 81.42
CA GLN A 173 -14.57 -14.86 82.29
C GLN A 173 -15.19 -13.78 81.42
#